data_AF-A0A3D3K1V3-F1
#
_entry.id   AF-A0A3D3K1V3-F1
#
_cell.length_a   1.000
_cell.length_b   1.000
_cell.length_c   1.000
_cell.angle_alpha   90.00
_cell.angle_beta   90.00
_cell.angle_gamma   90.00
#
_symmetry.space_group_name_H-M   'P 1'
#
loop_
_entity.id
_entity.type
_entity.pdbx_description
1 polymer ?
#
loop_
_entity_poly.entity_id
_entity_poly.type
_entity_poly.pdbx_seq_one_letter_code
_entity_poly.pdbx_strand_id
1 'polypeptide(L)'
;MKNLKLGISALALTVASTVFAQTTTNPWLIGVGAHGINHVAVGGKSLGSTLGTAFGGDDANRLYNINNFTITPPLSKLTVARNINKYLVLDWQTSVGNIDNKRINMGKEFFLMTGLGLQFKFNGLWNEESWFDPYLRVGANYMRHDYSGVTFPVTDYYHNITYPGFSDNQAFTQRRKDHFTVAGGLGSNFW
;
A
#
# COMPACT_ATOMS: atom_id res chain seq x y z
N MET A 1 0.43 -29.41 15.65
CA MET A 1 0.49 -27.98 15.25
C MET A 1 1.85 -27.29 15.49
N LYS A 2 2.78 -27.82 16.29
CA LYS A 2 4.09 -27.18 16.54
C LYS A 2 5.03 -27.20 15.31
N ASN A 3 5.00 -28.29 14.54
CA ASN A 3 5.94 -28.52 13.43
C ASN A 3 5.60 -27.76 12.15
N LEU A 4 4.33 -27.38 11.95
CA LEU A 4 3.91 -26.58 10.79
C LEU A 4 4.38 -25.13 10.92
N LYS A 5 4.40 -24.58 12.14
CA LYS A 5 4.92 -23.23 12.43
C LYS A 5 6.44 -23.18 12.21
N LEU A 6 7.17 -24.20 12.67
CA LEU A 6 8.61 -24.32 12.40
C LEU A 6 8.90 -24.50 10.91
N GLY A 7 8.12 -25.30 10.19
CA GLY A 7 8.28 -25.50 8.75
C GLY A 7 8.06 -24.23 7.92
N ILE A 8 7.04 -23.44 8.26
CA ILE A 8 6.78 -22.15 7.59
C ILE A 8 7.88 -21.13 7.92
N SER A 9 8.33 -21.06 9.18
CA SER A 9 9.43 -20.16 9.56
C SER A 9 10.76 -20.55 8.90
N ALA A 10 11.07 -21.84 8.81
CA ALA A 10 12.27 -22.34 8.13
C ALA A 10 12.20 -22.07 6.62
N LEU A 11 11.06 -22.31 5.98
CA LEU A 11 10.86 -22.00 4.56
C LEU A 11 10.97 -20.50 4.30
N ALA A 12 10.38 -19.66 5.15
CA ALA A 12 10.49 -18.20 5.06
C ALA A 12 11.94 -17.72 5.23
N LEU A 13 12.71 -18.33 6.13
CA LEU A 13 14.14 -18.05 6.33
C LEU A 13 15.00 -18.50 5.13
N THR A 14 14.70 -19.65 4.52
CA THR A 14 15.43 -20.13 3.33
C THR A 14 15.15 -19.26 2.11
N VAL A 15 13.91 -18.84 1.89
CA VAL A 15 13.56 -17.88 0.82
C VAL A 15 14.21 -16.51 1.08
N ALA A 16 14.35 -16.10 2.35
CA ALA A 16 15.02 -14.85 2.70
C ALA A 16 16.56 -14.89 2.51
N SER A 17 17.19 -16.07 2.54
CA SER A 17 18.66 -16.20 2.45
C SER A 17 19.25 -16.06 1.04
N THR A 18 18.42 -16.05 0.00
CA THR A 18 18.84 -15.82 -1.39
C THR A 18 18.26 -14.51 -1.90
N VAL A 19 18.91 -13.38 -1.57
CA VAL A 19 18.55 -12.06 -2.09
C VAL A 19 19.16 -11.91 -3.48
N PHE A 20 18.58 -12.59 -4.47
CA PHE A 20 18.98 -12.37 -5.85
C PHE A 20 18.14 -11.22 -6.43
N ALA A 21 18.81 -10.34 -7.18
CA ALA A 21 18.10 -9.34 -7.98
C ALA A 21 17.08 -10.04 -8.89
N GLN A 22 15.87 -9.47 -8.97
CA GLN A 22 14.90 -9.92 -9.95
C GLN A 22 15.31 -9.41 -11.33
N THR A 23 15.76 -10.31 -12.19
CA THR A 23 16.28 -10.03 -13.53
C THR A 23 15.60 -10.90 -14.59
N THR A 24 15.95 -10.72 -15.85
CA THR A 24 15.53 -11.58 -16.96
C THR A 24 15.97 -13.05 -16.79
N THR A 25 17.09 -13.30 -16.11
CA THR A 25 17.60 -14.66 -15.83
C THR A 25 17.06 -15.24 -14.52
N ASN A 26 16.64 -14.38 -13.58
CA ASN A 26 15.92 -14.76 -12.36
C ASN A 26 14.56 -14.04 -12.26
N PRO A 27 13.53 -14.55 -12.95
CA PRO A 27 12.32 -13.76 -13.20
C PRO A 27 11.37 -13.70 -12.01
N TRP A 28 11.37 -14.66 -11.09
CA TRP A 28 10.36 -14.75 -10.04
C TRP A 28 10.84 -14.15 -8.72
N LEU A 29 9.95 -13.42 -8.06
CA LEU A 29 10.16 -12.88 -6.72
C LEU A 29 8.93 -13.17 -5.86
N ILE A 30 9.17 -13.66 -4.65
CA ILE A 30 8.16 -13.76 -3.59
C ILE A 30 8.67 -12.94 -2.42
N GLY A 31 7.91 -11.91 -2.04
CA GLY A 31 8.25 -11.00 -0.96
C GLY A 31 7.17 -11.01 0.12
N VAL A 32 7.60 -10.92 1.37
CA VAL A 32 6.70 -10.70 2.51
C VAL A 32 7.15 -9.45 3.27
N GLY A 33 6.21 -8.74 3.88
CA GLY A 33 6.54 -7.51 4.58
C GLY A 33 5.40 -6.97 5.43
N ALA A 34 5.54 -5.71 5.84
CA ALA A 34 4.50 -4.96 6.50
C ALA A 34 3.91 -3.91 5.55
N HIS A 35 2.67 -3.51 5.78
CA HIS A 35 2.08 -2.32 5.16
C HIS A 35 1.66 -1.33 6.24
N GLY A 36 1.63 -0.06 5.85
CA GLY A 36 1.09 1.02 6.64
C GLY A 36 0.24 1.94 5.77
N ILE A 37 -0.82 2.50 6.35
CA ILE A 37 -1.76 3.37 5.64
C ILE A 37 -1.79 4.74 6.32
N ASN A 38 -1.68 5.80 5.53
CA ASN A 38 -1.84 7.18 5.95
C ASN A 38 -3.07 7.78 5.25
N HIS A 39 -4.21 7.79 5.94
CA HIS A 39 -5.45 8.37 5.42
C HIS A 39 -5.45 9.91 5.45
N VAL A 40 -4.61 10.52 6.29
CA VAL A 40 -4.51 11.97 6.48
C VAL A 40 -3.97 12.66 5.23
N ALA A 41 -2.98 12.07 4.57
CA ALA A 41 -2.35 12.67 3.39
C ALA A 41 -3.29 12.79 2.17
N VAL A 42 -4.42 12.08 2.18
CA VAL A 42 -5.44 12.09 1.11
C VAL A 42 -6.45 13.22 1.36
N GLY A 43 -5.96 14.45 1.45
CA GLY A 43 -6.78 15.63 1.82
C GLY A 43 -7.18 16.56 0.69
N GLY A 44 -6.43 16.55 -0.41
CA GLY A 44 -6.66 17.48 -1.50
C GLY A 44 -7.51 16.88 -2.62
N LYS A 45 -8.46 17.66 -3.13
CA LYS A 45 -9.48 17.29 -4.14
C LYS A 45 -8.91 16.80 -5.49
N SER A 46 -7.59 16.70 -5.64
CA SER A 46 -6.91 16.27 -6.88
C SER A 46 -5.65 15.45 -6.61
N LEU A 47 -5.26 14.63 -7.61
CA LEU A 47 -3.99 13.90 -7.62
C LEU A 47 -2.78 14.81 -7.36
N GLY A 48 -2.79 16.04 -7.92
CA GLY A 48 -1.72 17.01 -7.75
C GLY A 48 -1.56 17.48 -6.30
N SER A 49 -2.65 17.64 -5.56
CA SER A 49 -2.58 17.99 -4.14
C SER A 49 -2.07 16.86 -3.24
N THR A 50 -2.34 15.60 -3.58
CA THR A 50 -1.76 14.44 -2.87
C THR A 50 -0.28 14.25 -3.20
N LEU A 51 0.16 14.56 -4.44
CA LEU A 51 1.59 14.61 -4.76
C LEU A 51 2.29 15.77 -4.03
N GLY A 52 1.60 16.89 -3.85
CA GLY A 52 2.06 18.03 -3.06
C GLY A 52 2.35 17.67 -1.60
N THR A 53 1.56 16.78 -0.97
CA THR A 53 1.83 16.32 0.40
C THR A 53 2.97 15.30 0.50
N ALA A 54 3.39 14.70 -0.62
CA ALA A 54 4.55 13.81 -0.68
C ALA A 54 5.88 14.55 -0.56
N PHE A 55 6.00 15.71 -1.24
CA PHE A 55 7.24 16.48 -1.32
C PHE A 55 7.11 17.91 -0.75
N GLY A 56 6.02 18.21 -0.04
CA GLY A 56 5.69 19.50 0.56
C GLY A 56 4.49 19.42 1.52
N GLY A 57 3.99 20.58 1.97
CA GLY A 57 2.82 20.71 2.86
C GLY A 57 3.15 20.86 4.36
N ASP A 58 2.15 21.26 5.14
CA ASP A 58 2.27 21.42 6.60
C ASP A 58 2.56 20.09 7.29
N ASP A 59 3.38 20.11 8.34
CA ASP A 59 3.86 18.89 9.02
C ASP A 59 2.74 17.94 9.48
N ALA A 60 1.57 18.48 9.80
CA ALA A 60 0.40 17.70 10.20
C ALA A 60 -0.20 16.85 9.06
N ASN A 61 -0.10 17.29 7.79
CA ASN A 61 -0.78 16.70 6.63
C ASN A 61 0.16 16.02 5.63
N ARG A 62 1.46 15.97 5.94
CA ARG A 62 2.48 15.33 5.10
C ARG A 62 2.25 13.83 4.93
N LEU A 63 2.55 13.34 3.73
CA LEU A 63 2.50 11.92 3.39
C LEU A 63 3.46 11.10 4.25
N TYR A 64 4.70 11.61 4.43
CA TYR A 64 5.77 10.92 5.15
C TYR A 64 5.89 11.33 6.63
N ASN A 65 4.75 11.58 7.30
CA ASN A 65 4.72 11.75 8.75
C ASN A 65 4.35 10.40 9.42
N ILE A 66 5.30 9.79 10.14
CA ILE A 66 5.13 8.46 10.75
C ILE A 66 3.95 8.40 11.72
N ASN A 67 3.63 9.51 12.41
CA ASN A 67 2.52 9.58 13.36
C ASN A 67 1.16 9.46 12.65
N ASN A 68 1.09 9.73 11.35
CA ASN A 68 -0.12 9.61 10.56
C ASN A 68 -0.33 8.20 9.97
N PHE A 69 0.69 7.34 10.02
CA PHE A 69 0.57 5.96 9.55
C PHE A 69 -0.06 5.07 10.62
N THR A 70 -0.84 4.11 10.13
CA THR A 70 -1.23 2.94 10.90
C THR A 70 -0.61 1.72 10.26
N ILE A 71 0.40 1.19 10.94
CA ILE A 71 1.24 0.08 10.49
C ILE A 71 0.68 -1.21 11.08
N THR A 72 0.54 -2.25 10.25
CA THR A 72 0.17 -3.59 10.73
C THR A 72 1.40 -4.51 10.71
N PRO A 73 2.12 -4.68 11.82
CA PRO A 73 3.18 -5.69 11.94
C PRO A 73 2.67 -7.03 12.53
N PRO A 74 3.42 -8.14 12.41
CA PRO A 74 4.38 -8.50 11.36
C PRO A 74 3.71 -9.38 10.28
N LEU A 75 4.17 -9.30 9.01
CA LEU A 75 3.67 -10.08 7.85
C LEU A 75 2.25 -9.74 7.38
N SER A 76 2.00 -8.46 7.11
CA SER A 76 0.71 -7.97 6.60
C SER A 76 0.71 -7.70 5.09
N LYS A 77 1.82 -7.94 4.40
CA LYS A 77 1.94 -7.79 2.94
C LYS A 77 2.60 -9.01 2.30
N LEU A 78 2.05 -9.47 1.20
CA LEU A 78 2.59 -10.49 0.30
C LEU A 78 2.71 -9.91 -1.11
N THR A 79 3.83 -10.17 -1.76
CA THR A 79 4.11 -9.78 -3.14
C THR A 79 4.56 -11.02 -3.89
N VAL A 80 3.97 -11.27 -5.06
CA VAL A 80 4.49 -12.23 -6.04
C VAL A 80 4.72 -11.45 -7.32
N ALA A 81 5.93 -11.46 -7.83
CA ALA A 81 6.30 -10.68 -9.01
C ALA A 81 7.04 -11.55 -10.03
N ARG A 82 6.87 -11.20 -11.30
CA ARG A 82 7.54 -11.81 -12.44
C ARG A 82 8.15 -10.74 -13.33
N ASN A 83 9.45 -10.80 -13.54
CA ASN A 83 10.16 -10.02 -14.55
C ASN A 83 9.65 -10.42 -15.95
N ILE A 84 9.22 -9.43 -16.72
CA ILE A 84 8.80 -9.61 -18.11
C ILE A 84 9.97 -9.26 -19.04
N ASN A 85 10.69 -8.19 -18.72
CA ASN A 85 11.94 -7.78 -19.35
C ASN A 85 12.73 -6.87 -18.40
N LYS A 86 13.90 -6.39 -18.84
CA LYS A 86 14.78 -5.50 -18.06
C LYS A 86 14.12 -4.23 -17.48
N TYR A 87 12.97 -3.81 -17.99
CA TYR A 87 12.24 -2.63 -17.52
C TYR A 87 10.93 -2.96 -16.82
N LEU A 88 10.28 -4.07 -17.17
CA LEU A 88 8.89 -4.31 -16.80
C LEU A 88 8.74 -5.55 -15.93
N VAL A 89 7.99 -5.38 -14.85
CA VAL A 89 7.60 -6.45 -13.92
C VAL A 89 6.09 -6.48 -13.81
N LEU A 90 5.53 -7.67 -13.93
CA LEU A 90 4.15 -7.94 -13.55
C LEU A 90 4.13 -8.40 -12.10
N ASP A 91 3.31 -7.78 -11.26
CA ASP A 91 3.19 -8.16 -9.87
C ASP A 91 1.75 -8.40 -9.44
N TRP A 92 1.60 -9.24 -8.43
CA TRP A 92 0.41 -9.37 -7.59
C TRP A 92 0.80 -9.00 -6.17
N GLN A 93 0.07 -8.05 -5.58
CA GLN A 93 0.28 -7.62 -4.20
C GLN A 93 -0.99 -7.78 -3.39
N THR A 94 -0.84 -8.29 -2.18
CA THR A 94 -1.91 -8.39 -1.19
C THR A 94 -1.46 -7.79 0.14
N SER A 95 -2.27 -6.90 0.71
CA SER A 95 -2.10 -6.32 2.03
C SER A 95 -3.34 -6.61 2.89
N VAL A 96 -3.13 -7.11 4.11
CA VAL A 96 -4.20 -7.51 5.03
C VAL A 96 -3.87 -7.04 6.44
N GLY A 97 -4.82 -6.40 7.11
CA GLY A 97 -4.62 -5.96 8.49
C GLY A 97 -5.85 -5.30 9.08
N ASN A 98 -5.72 -4.86 10.33
CA ASN A 98 -6.70 -3.98 10.95
C ASN A 98 -6.12 -2.56 10.96
N ILE A 99 -6.76 -1.65 10.26
CA ILE A 99 -6.29 -0.29 10.01
C ILE A 99 -7.34 0.68 10.55
N ASP A 100 -6.88 1.73 11.23
CA ASP A 100 -7.74 2.84 11.64
C ASP A 100 -7.77 3.94 10.57
N ASN A 101 -8.74 4.84 10.68
CA ASN A 101 -8.76 6.05 9.88
C ASN A 101 -8.66 7.28 10.78
N LYS A 102 -7.42 7.66 11.11
CA LYS A 102 -7.07 8.84 11.93
C LYS A 102 -7.70 10.14 11.42
N ARG A 103 -7.89 10.27 10.11
CA ARG A 103 -8.48 11.45 9.47
C ARG A 103 -9.89 11.74 10.01
N ILE A 104 -10.69 10.69 10.19
CA ILE A 104 -12.10 10.77 10.61
C ILE A 104 -12.34 10.12 11.98
N ASN A 105 -11.27 9.90 12.76
CA ASN A 105 -11.32 9.25 14.07
C ASN A 105 -12.07 7.90 14.09
N MET A 106 -11.94 7.11 13.03
CA MET A 106 -12.52 5.77 12.95
C MET A 106 -11.58 4.77 13.62
N GLY A 107 -12.13 3.86 14.42
CA GLY A 107 -11.39 2.75 15.01
C GLY A 107 -10.78 1.79 13.98
N LYS A 108 -10.05 0.79 14.47
CA LYS A 108 -9.39 -0.20 13.61
C LYS A 108 -10.41 -1.16 13.00
N GLU A 109 -10.52 -1.15 11.69
CA GLU A 109 -11.40 -2.03 10.93
C GLU A 109 -10.60 -2.94 10.00
N PHE A 110 -11.22 -4.04 9.56
CA PHE A 110 -10.59 -4.97 8.64
C PHE A 110 -10.29 -4.30 7.30
N PHE A 111 -9.03 -4.38 6.89
CA PHE A 111 -8.50 -3.90 5.63
C PHE A 111 -7.93 -5.06 4.82
N LEU A 112 -8.32 -5.12 3.55
CA LEU A 112 -7.76 -5.99 2.53
C LEU A 112 -7.58 -5.17 1.26
N MET A 113 -6.40 -5.23 0.67
CA MET A 113 -6.16 -4.74 -0.68
C MET A 113 -5.40 -5.81 -1.45
N THR A 114 -5.95 -6.26 -2.58
CA THR A 114 -5.31 -7.28 -3.41
C THR A 114 -5.48 -6.95 -4.88
N GLY A 115 -4.47 -7.18 -5.70
CA GLY A 115 -4.60 -6.98 -7.14
C GLY A 115 -3.29 -6.97 -7.89
N LEU A 116 -3.42 -6.78 -9.20
CA LEU A 116 -2.31 -6.81 -10.15
C LEU A 116 -1.71 -5.42 -10.34
N GLY A 117 -0.41 -5.39 -10.60
CA GLY A 117 0.33 -4.18 -10.90
C GLY A 117 1.38 -4.41 -11.98
N LEU A 118 1.76 -3.32 -12.63
CA LEU A 118 2.92 -3.22 -13.50
C LEU A 118 3.92 -2.29 -12.85
N GLN A 119 5.17 -2.73 -12.78
CA GLN A 119 6.29 -1.92 -12.32
C GLN A 119 7.21 -1.59 -13.49
N PHE A 120 7.64 -0.34 -13.54
CA PHE A 120 8.72 0.11 -14.38
C PHE A 120 9.99 0.26 -13.53
N LYS A 121 10.97 -0.61 -13.77
CA LYS A 121 12.28 -0.60 -13.13
C LYS A 121 13.19 0.38 -13.84
N PHE A 122 13.78 1.30 -13.08
CA PHE A 122 14.74 2.24 -13.66
C PHE A 122 16.12 1.62 -13.83
N ASN A 123 16.47 0.58 -13.06
CA ASN A 123 17.81 0.00 -13.09
C ASN A 123 18.22 -0.59 -14.46
N GLY A 124 17.25 -1.07 -15.25
CA GLY A 124 17.48 -1.50 -16.63
C GLY A 124 18.02 -0.41 -17.57
N LEU A 125 18.05 0.86 -17.15
CA LEU A 125 18.68 1.97 -17.89
C LEU A 125 20.20 2.02 -17.71
N TRP A 126 20.74 1.50 -16.60
CA TRP A 126 22.19 1.50 -16.32
C TRP A 126 22.75 0.10 -16.13
N ASN A 127 22.18 -0.69 -15.23
CA ASN A 127 22.57 -2.05 -14.93
C ASN A 127 21.41 -2.79 -14.26
N GLU A 128 20.91 -3.84 -14.91
CA GLU A 128 19.83 -4.68 -14.38
C GLU A 128 20.20 -5.40 -13.07
N GLU A 129 21.50 -5.65 -12.86
CA GLU A 129 22.06 -6.30 -11.65
C GLU A 129 22.47 -5.30 -10.57
N SER A 130 22.11 -4.01 -10.72
CA SER A 130 22.43 -3.00 -9.72
C SER A 130 21.80 -3.32 -8.35
N TRP A 131 22.60 -3.17 -7.28
CA TRP A 131 22.18 -3.28 -5.88
C TRP A 131 21.04 -2.32 -5.51
N PHE A 132 20.89 -1.22 -6.26
CA PHE A 132 19.80 -0.26 -6.09
C PHE A 132 18.87 -0.31 -7.29
N ASP A 133 17.61 -0.66 -7.03
CA ASP A 133 16.59 -0.83 -8.06
C ASP A 133 15.33 -0.03 -7.72
N PRO A 134 15.30 1.28 -8.04
CA PRO A 134 14.09 2.07 -7.91
C PRO A 134 13.10 1.71 -9.01
N TYR A 135 11.82 1.77 -8.67
CA TYR A 135 10.73 1.49 -9.59
C TYR A 135 9.51 2.40 -9.35
N LEU A 136 8.76 2.62 -10.42
CA LEU A 136 7.39 3.14 -10.38
C LEU A 136 6.42 1.97 -10.53
N ARG A 137 5.31 1.98 -9.81
CA ARG A 137 4.25 0.97 -9.90
C ARG A 137 2.90 1.63 -10.16
N VAL A 138 2.11 1.02 -11.05
CA VAL A 138 0.68 1.27 -11.23
C VAL A 138 -0.08 -0.05 -11.17
N GLY A 139 -1.29 -0.07 -10.61
CA GLY A 139 -2.05 -1.31 -10.46
C GLY A 139 -3.55 -1.11 -10.28
N ALA A 140 -4.28 -2.17 -10.56
CA ALA A 140 -5.72 -2.27 -10.32
C ALA A 140 -5.97 -3.23 -9.18
N ASN A 141 -6.68 -2.77 -8.17
CA ASN A 141 -6.83 -3.47 -6.91
C ASN A 141 -8.31 -3.59 -6.52
N TYR A 142 -8.64 -4.71 -5.91
CA TYR A 142 -9.82 -4.85 -5.08
C TYR A 142 -9.45 -4.39 -3.67
N MET A 143 -10.20 -3.44 -3.13
CA MET A 143 -10.02 -2.93 -1.78
C MET A 143 -11.29 -3.17 -0.96
N ARG A 144 -11.11 -3.78 0.20
CA ARG A 144 -12.11 -3.85 1.26
C ARG A 144 -11.64 -3.10 2.49
N HIS A 145 -12.45 -2.18 2.97
CA HIS A 145 -12.28 -1.52 4.25
C HIS A 145 -13.67 -1.20 4.79
N ASP A 146 -13.98 -1.68 6.00
CA ASP A 146 -15.31 -1.45 6.56
C ASP A 146 -15.46 -0.01 7.07
N TYR A 147 -16.51 0.66 6.62
CA TYR A 147 -16.86 2.01 7.04
C TYR A 147 -18.24 2.06 7.73
N SER A 148 -18.92 0.90 7.93
CA SER A 148 -20.28 0.89 8.48
C SER A 148 -20.38 1.43 9.91
N GLY A 149 -19.27 1.43 10.65
CA GLY A 149 -19.18 2.03 11.98
C GLY A 149 -19.11 3.57 11.98
N VAL A 150 -18.98 4.21 10.82
CA VAL A 150 -18.91 5.67 10.72
C VAL A 150 -20.33 6.26 10.80
N THR A 151 -20.56 7.11 11.80
CA THR A 151 -21.80 7.88 11.93
C THR A 151 -21.63 9.26 11.30
N PHE A 152 -22.64 9.69 10.54
CA PHE A 152 -22.65 11.01 9.89
C PHE A 152 -23.43 12.05 10.71
N PRO A 153 -23.06 13.34 10.66
CA PRO A 153 -21.92 13.89 9.92
C PRO A 153 -20.57 13.51 10.56
N VAL A 154 -19.53 13.37 9.74
CA VAL A 154 -18.17 13.04 10.21
C VAL A 154 -17.22 14.21 9.93
N THR A 155 -16.38 14.53 10.91
CA THR A 155 -15.41 15.63 10.80
C THR A 155 -14.02 15.08 10.49
N ASP A 156 -13.40 15.65 9.46
CA ASP A 156 -11.99 15.51 9.16
C ASP A 156 -11.20 16.51 9.99
N TYR A 157 -10.59 16.02 11.07
CA TYR A 157 -9.88 16.84 12.06
C TYR A 157 -8.60 17.47 11.50
N TYR A 158 -8.07 16.95 10.39
CA TYR A 158 -6.80 17.39 9.81
C TYR A 158 -6.99 18.48 8.75
N HIS A 159 -8.16 18.52 8.10
CA HIS A 159 -8.50 19.52 7.09
C HIS A 159 -9.64 20.45 7.51
N ASN A 160 -10.20 20.25 8.71
CA ASN A 160 -11.34 21.00 9.24
C ASN A 160 -12.56 21.01 8.30
N ILE A 161 -12.88 19.84 7.73
CA ILE A 161 -14.00 19.64 6.80
C ILE A 161 -15.00 18.67 7.43
N THR A 162 -16.29 19.01 7.38
CA THR A 162 -17.37 18.09 7.78
C THR A 162 -18.04 17.49 6.55
N TYR A 163 -18.11 16.16 6.52
CA TYR A 163 -18.79 15.41 5.46
C TYR A 163 -20.18 14.98 5.96
N PRO A 164 -21.26 15.32 5.24
CA PRO A 164 -22.61 14.87 5.59
C PRO A 164 -22.86 13.41 5.20
N GLY A 165 -22.04 12.84 4.30
CA GLY A 165 -22.09 11.48 3.79
C GLY A 165 -20.88 11.19 2.91
N PHE A 166 -20.69 9.94 2.49
CA PHE A 166 -19.59 9.56 1.60
C PHE A 166 -19.86 9.82 0.11
N SER A 167 -21.12 10.01 -0.30
CA SER A 167 -21.51 10.28 -1.70
C SER A 167 -21.96 11.73 -1.84
N ASP A 168 -21.39 12.47 -2.81
CA ASP A 168 -21.79 13.80 -3.31
C ASP A 168 -22.85 14.58 -2.48
N ASN A 169 -22.48 14.99 -1.25
CA ASN A 169 -23.32 15.74 -0.31
C ASN A 169 -24.68 15.11 0.07
N GLN A 170 -24.90 13.83 -0.21
CA GLN A 170 -26.08 13.09 0.23
C GLN A 170 -25.90 12.69 1.68
N ALA A 171 -26.73 13.25 2.56
CA ALA A 171 -26.65 13.01 3.99
C ALA A 171 -26.81 11.52 4.32
N PHE A 172 -26.00 11.05 5.27
CA PHE A 172 -26.06 9.69 5.82
C PHE A 172 -25.78 8.55 4.82
N THR A 173 -25.18 8.85 3.67
CA THR A 173 -24.79 7.82 2.71
C THR A 173 -23.52 7.10 3.15
N GLN A 174 -23.66 5.79 3.41
CA GLN A 174 -22.55 4.92 3.78
C GLN A 174 -21.69 4.53 2.56
N ARG A 175 -20.38 4.40 2.76
CA ARG A 175 -19.46 3.92 1.73
C ARG A 175 -19.59 2.41 1.63
N ARG A 176 -19.54 1.89 0.41
CA ARG A 176 -19.41 0.45 0.22
C ARG A 176 -18.08 -0.03 0.80
N LYS A 177 -18.15 -1.06 1.63
CA LYS A 177 -16.96 -1.69 2.22
C LYS A 177 -16.00 -2.22 1.14
N ASP A 178 -16.53 -2.64 -0.01
CA ASP A 178 -15.79 -3.23 -1.12
C ASP A 178 -15.83 -2.31 -2.36
N HIS A 179 -14.69 -2.06 -2.99
CA HIS A 179 -14.60 -1.31 -4.25
C HIS A 179 -13.29 -1.58 -4.99
N PHE A 180 -13.29 -1.33 -6.30
CA PHE A 180 -12.07 -1.32 -7.10
C PHE A 180 -11.34 0.01 -6.95
N THR A 181 -10.02 -0.05 -6.84
CA THR A 181 -9.13 1.10 -6.74
C THR A 181 -8.01 1.01 -7.76
N VAL A 182 -7.52 2.16 -8.17
CA VAL A 182 -6.25 2.28 -8.89
C VAL A 182 -5.18 2.66 -7.88
N ALA A 183 -4.09 1.91 -7.84
CA ALA A 183 -2.96 2.19 -6.96
C ALA A 183 -1.75 2.63 -7.78
N GLY A 184 -1.20 3.80 -7.48
CA GLY A 184 0.07 4.29 -7.99
C GLY A 184 1.07 4.43 -6.84
N GLY A 185 2.36 4.20 -7.10
CA GLY A 185 3.38 4.37 -6.08
C GLY A 185 4.81 4.27 -6.59
N LEU A 186 5.74 4.70 -5.76
CA LEU A 186 7.18 4.53 -5.95
C LEU A 186 7.69 3.48 -4.97
N GLY A 187 8.74 2.77 -5.34
CA GLY A 187 9.44 1.86 -4.45
C GLY A 187 10.88 1.64 -4.88
N SER A 188 11.62 0.92 -4.05
CA SER A 188 12.97 0.47 -4.39
C SER A 188 13.23 -0.90 -3.81
N ASN A 189 13.95 -1.72 -4.55
CA ASN A 189 14.52 -2.96 -4.07
C ASN A 189 16.02 -2.78 -3.80
N PHE A 190 16.53 -3.57 -2.86
CA PHE A 190 17.94 -3.61 -2.48
C PHE A 190 18.40 -5.06 -2.44
N TRP A 191 19.60 -5.33 -2.96
CA TRP A 191 20.20 -6.66 -3.04
C TRP A 191 21.67 -6.61 -2.62
#